data_AF-A0A8A1MB46-F1
#
_entry.id   AF-A0A8A1MB46-F1
#
_cell.length_a   1.000
_cell.length_b   1.000
_cell.length_c   1.000
_cell.angle_alpha   90.00
_cell.angle_beta   90.00
_cell.angle_gamma   90.00
#
_symmetry.space_group_name_H-M   'P 1'
#
loop_
_entity.id
_entity.type
_entity.pdbx_description
1 polymer ?
#
loop_
_entity_poly.entity_id
_entity_poly.type
_entity_poly.pdbx_seq_one_letter_code
_entity_poly.pdbx_strand_id
1 'polypeptide(L)' 'MQVLKYLAISSVIFFTVRSFAKSPPKTMTKEWQEATNEYAKREKMDPITGISSEGYSGKGHIQSAPAKKE' A
#
# COMPACT_ATOMS: atom_id res chain seq x y z
N MET A 1 -27.78 -13.91 -7.79
CA MET A 1 -27.30 -13.79 -9.20
C MET A 1 -26.98 -12.36 -9.63
N GLN A 2 -27.85 -11.37 -9.35
CA GLN A 2 -27.61 -9.98 -9.79
C GLN A 2 -26.34 -9.33 -9.20
N VAL A 3 -26.06 -9.51 -7.91
CA VAL A 3 -24.85 -8.96 -7.26
C VAL A 3 -23.56 -9.46 -7.92
N LEU A 4 -23.50 -10.76 -8.26
CA LEU A 4 -22.35 -11.34 -8.95
C LEU A 4 -22.17 -10.75 -10.35
N LYS A 5 -23.29 -10.48 -11.05
CA LYS A 5 -23.28 -9.82 -12.37
C LYS A 5 -22.67 -8.41 -12.29
N TYR A 6 -23.08 -7.62 -11.29
CA TYR A 6 -22.54 -6.28 -11.10
C TYR A 6 -21.08 -6.29 -10.65
N LEU A 7 -20.68 -7.23 -9.79
CA LEU A 7 -19.29 -7.40 -9.38
C LEU A 7 -18.38 -7.76 -10.56
N ALA A 8 -18.85 -8.62 -11.47
CA ALA A 8 -18.12 -8.97 -12.68
C ALA A 8 -17.96 -7.75 -13.60
N ILE A 9 -19.05 -6.99 -13.82
CA ILE A 9 -19.00 -5.76 -14.65
C ILE A 9 -18.06 -4.73 -14.04
N SER A 10 -18.12 -4.48 -12.72
CA SER A 10 -17.24 -3.51 -12.06
C SER A 10 -15.77 -3.92 -12.13
N SER A 11 -15.48 -5.22 -11.98
CA SER A 11 -14.12 -5.75 -12.08
C SER A 11 -13.55 -5.56 -13.48
N VAL A 12 -14.34 -5.87 -14.53
CA VAL A 12 -13.92 -5.65 -15.92
C VAL A 12 -13.57 -4.18 -16.16
N ILE A 13 -14.46 -3.26 -15.78
CA ILE A 13 -14.24 -1.82 -15.95
C ILE A 13 -12.96 -1.38 -15.21
N PHE A 14 -12.76 -1.82 -13.97
CA PHE A 14 -11.59 -1.47 -13.18
C PHE A 14 -10.28 -1.94 -13.83
N PHE A 15 -10.20 -3.22 -14.22
CA PHE A 15 -8.98 -3.77 -14.81
C PHE A 15 -8.68 -3.17 -16.19
N THR A 16 -9.70 -2.88 -17.00
CA THR A 16 -9.52 -2.17 -18.27
C THR A 16 -8.93 -0.78 -18.05
N VAL A 17 -9.45 0.02 -17.13
CA VAL A 17 -8.89 1.36 -16.87
C VAL A 17 -7.48 1.25 -16.26
N ARG A 18 -7.26 0.30 -15.35
CA ARG A 18 -5.98 0.13 -14.64
C ARG A 18 -4.84 -0.30 -15.58
N SER A 19 -5.12 -1.02 -16.66
CA SER A 19 -4.09 -1.46 -17.62
C SER A 19 -3.50 -0.32 -18.43
N PHE A 20 -4.21 0.81 -18.58
CA PHE A 20 -3.72 2.01 -19.25
C PHE A 20 -3.10 3.03 -18.28
N ALA A 21 -3.16 2.78 -16.97
CA ALA A 21 -2.58 3.67 -15.97
C ALA A 21 -1.04 3.61 -15.99
N LYS A 22 -0.40 4.74 -15.66
CA LYS A 22 1.06 4.83 -15.54
C LYS A 22 1.61 3.85 -14.49
N SER A 23 2.90 3.52 -14.63
CA SER A 23 3.64 2.76 -13.62
C SER A 23 3.50 3.38 -12.23
N PRO A 24 3.46 2.56 -11.16
CA PRO A 24 3.40 3.06 -9.80
C PRO A 24 4.59 3.99 -9.49
N PRO A 25 4.42 4.96 -8.56
CA PRO A 25 5.49 5.87 -8.20
C PRO A 25 6.68 5.13 -7.59
N LYS A 26 7.89 5.63 -7.82
CA LYS A 26 9.15 5.01 -7.36
C LYS A 26 9.24 4.86 -5.83
N THR A 27 8.47 5.64 -5.08
CA THR A 27 8.40 5.61 -3.61
C THR A 27 7.46 4.54 -3.07
N MET A 28 6.67 3.88 -3.91
CA MET A 28 5.80 2.76 -3.52
C MET A 28 6.51 1.40 -3.68
N THR A 29 7.81 1.35 -3.42
CA THR A 29 8.54 0.08 -3.27
C THR A 29 8.63 -0.30 -1.80
N LYS A 30 8.78 -1.60 -1.52
CA LYS A 30 8.92 -2.10 -0.16
C LYS A 30 10.09 -1.45 0.60
N GLU A 31 11.22 -1.23 -0.08
CA GLU A 31 12.42 -0.59 0.50
C GLU A 31 12.14 0.86 0.94
N TRP A 32 11.48 1.65 0.10
CA TRP A 32 11.09 3.01 0.45
C TRP A 32 10.07 3.04 1.58
N GLN A 33 9.13 2.09 1.61
CA GLN A 33 8.14 1.96 2.68
C GLN A 33 8.77 1.53 4.01
N GLU A 34 9.77 0.65 3.98
CA GLU A 34 10.56 0.26 5.16
C GLU A 34 11.40 1.42 5.69
N ALA A 35 12.07 2.17 4.80
CA ALA A 35 12.79 3.38 5.18
C ALA A 35 11.86 4.44 5.77
N THR A 36 10.63 4.55 5.23
CA THR A 36 9.59 5.42 5.78
C THR A 36 9.17 4.98 7.19
N ASN A 37 9.04 3.68 7.44
CA ASN A 37 8.74 3.17 8.78
C ASN A 37 9.83 3.55 9.79
N GLU A 38 11.10 3.40 9.43
CA GLU A 38 12.22 3.75 10.32
C GLU A 38 12.32 5.26 10.55
N TYR A 39 12.02 6.07 9.54
CA TYR A 39 11.87 7.51 9.70
C TYR A 39 10.70 7.87 10.63
N ALA A 40 9.53 7.27 10.43
CA ALA A 40 8.34 7.53 11.21
C ALA A 40 8.53 7.20 12.70
N LYS A 41 9.22 6.09 13.01
CA LYS A 41 9.61 5.75 14.39
C LYS A 41 10.60 6.76 15.00
N ARG A 42 11.61 7.20 14.23
CA ARG A 42 12.59 8.20 14.70
C ARG A 42 11.93 9.53 15.04
N GLU A 43 10.96 9.95 14.25
CA GLU A 43 10.23 11.20 14.47
C GLU A 43 9.02 11.06 15.40
N LYS A 44 8.77 9.86 15.95
CA LYS A 44 7.64 9.56 16.84
C LYS A 44 6.29 9.88 16.19
N MET A 45 6.13 9.54 14.91
CA MET A 45 4.84 9.66 14.22
C MET A 45 3.81 8.70 14.81
N ASP A 46 2.62 9.21 15.13
CA ASP A 46 1.53 8.49 15.79
C ASP A 46 1.99 7.64 17.00
N PRO A 47 2.38 8.30 18.11
CA PRO A 47 2.97 7.63 19.27
C PRO A 47 1.93 7.02 20.23
N ILE A 48 0.63 7.27 20.02
CA ILE A 48 -0.42 6.77 20.93
C ILE A 48 -0.96 5.43 20.43
N THR A 49 -1.21 5.31 19.12
CA THR A 49 -1.85 4.11 18.54
C THR A 49 -1.12 3.53 17.35
N GLY A 50 -0.18 4.28 16.77
CA GLY A 50 0.42 3.95 15.50
C GLY A 50 1.85 3.47 15.59
N ILE A 51 2.59 3.72 14.52
CA ILE A 51 3.89 3.10 14.27
C ILE A 51 4.96 3.36 15.34
N SER A 52 4.81 4.44 16.10
CA SER A 52 5.74 4.82 17.18
C SER A 52 5.20 4.52 18.57
N SER A 53 4.03 3.88 18.70
CA SER A 53 3.46 3.56 20.01
C SER A 53 4.17 2.36 20.64
N GLU A 54 4.24 2.37 21.97
CA GLU A 54 4.78 1.26 22.73
C GLU A 54 3.88 0.02 22.51
N GLY A 55 4.46 -1.03 21.92
CA GLY A 55 3.72 -2.28 21.61
C GLY A 55 3.10 -2.36 20.21
N TYR A 56 3.37 -1.42 19.30
CA TYR A 56 2.89 -1.52 17.92
C TYR A 56 3.47 -2.75 17.19
N SER A 57 2.60 -3.64 16.69
CA SER A 57 2.97 -4.87 15.97
C SER A 57 2.55 -4.89 14.49
N GLY A 58 2.10 -3.75 13.95
CA GLY A 58 1.63 -3.64 12.58
C GLY A 58 2.76 -3.49 11.55
N LYS A 59 2.43 -3.67 10.26
CA LYS A 59 3.39 -3.52 9.14
C LYS A 59 3.74 -2.06 8.80
N GLY A 60 3.08 -1.10 9.43
CA GLY A 60 3.30 0.33 9.18
C GLY A 60 2.87 0.72 7.76
N HIS A 61 3.73 1.46 7.07
CA HIS A 61 3.51 1.97 5.71
C HIS A 61 3.76 0.93 4.61
N ILE A 62 4.05 -0.33 4.95
CA ILE A 62 4.28 -1.39 3.96
C ILE A 62 2.94 -1.84 3.36
N GLN A 63 2.70 -1.43 2.12
CA GLN A 63 1.48 -1.73 1.36
C GLN A 63 1.78 -2.42 0.02
N SER A 64 3.01 -2.29 -0.47
CA SER A 64 3.38 -2.74 -1.81
C SER A 64 4.31 -3.95 -1.77
N ALA A 65 4.21 -4.76 -2.83
CA ALA A 65 5.18 -5.83 -3.07
C ALA A 65 6.59 -5.24 -3.30
N PRO A 66 7.66 -6.05 -3.16
CA PRO A 66 9.02 -5.62 -3.47
C PRO A 66 9.11 -5.02 -4.88
N ALA A 67 10.03 -4.06 -5.07
CA ALA A 67 10.30 -3.52 -6.40
C ALA A 67 10.57 -4.67 -7.37
N LYS A 68 9.92 -4.65 -8.55
CA LYS A 68 10.36 -5.54 -9.63
C LYS A 68 11.79 -5.14 -9.97
N LYS A 69 12.73 -6.08 -9.84
CA LYS A 69 14.04 -5.95 -10.47
C LYS A 69 13.80 -5.94 -11.97
N GLU A 70 14.16 -4.83 -12.62
CA GLU A 70 14.15 -4.73 -14.08
C GLU A 70 15.16 -5.71 -14.70
#